data_AF-A0A086A3T3-F1
#
_entry.id   AF-A0A086A3T3-F1
#
_cell.length_a   1.000
_cell.length_b   1.000
_cell.length_c   1.000
_cell.angle_alpha   90.00
_cell.angle_beta   90.00
_cell.angle_gamma   90.00
#
_symmetry.space_group_name_H-M   'P 1'
#
loop_
_entity.id
_entity.type
_entity.pdbx_description
1 polymer ?
#
loop_
_entity_poly.entity_id
_entity_poly.type
_entity_poly.pdbx_seq_one_letter_code
_entity_poly.pdbx_strand_id
1 'polypeptide(L)'
;MKKMILLIGGVFLFNCQKKHKNESGLNDNLYIVLLDYQKKNPIPSDDEIKKKRIFINPKDAKYVFEVIIDKNEKDTLLSVTLESRGVKRENSSYGIYSDKNLKPTYIIDENKIGKNFIKEYKQRNLDTFTFKDLVIDDTMYPVYFYKAARNKLILYDSMRGNVKK
;
A
#
# COMPACT_ATOMS: atom_id res chain seq x y z
N MET A 1 56.03 -3.03 34.43
CA MET A 1 54.84 -3.91 34.49
C MET A 1 54.03 -3.76 33.21
N LYS A 2 53.39 -4.85 32.79
CA LYS A 2 52.99 -5.18 31.42
C LYS A 2 51.94 -4.22 30.83
N LYS A 3 52.11 -3.93 29.53
CA LYS A 3 51.12 -3.32 28.63
C LYS A 3 49.87 -4.21 28.57
N MET A 4 48.68 -3.63 28.66
CA MET A 4 47.45 -4.30 28.22
C MET A 4 46.61 -3.32 27.40
N ILE A 5 46.80 -3.42 26.09
CA ILE A 5 45.89 -2.89 25.07
C ILE A 5 44.71 -3.86 25.04
N LEU A 6 43.50 -3.37 25.25
CA LEU A 6 42.29 -4.11 24.92
C LEU A 6 41.44 -3.25 24.00
N LEU A 7 41.74 -3.43 22.71
CA LEU A 7 40.84 -3.13 21.60
C LEU A 7 39.59 -4.00 21.80
N ILE A 8 38.43 -3.38 22.02
CA ILE A 8 37.15 -4.02 21.73
C ILE A 8 36.49 -3.17 20.66
N GLY A 9 36.68 -3.62 19.42
CA GLY A 9 36.00 -3.08 18.26
C GLY A 9 34.50 -3.29 18.41
N GLY A 10 33.79 -2.19 18.58
CA GLY A 10 32.35 -2.15 18.34
C GLY A 10 32.10 -2.36 16.86
N VAL A 11 31.83 -3.61 16.48
CA VAL A 11 31.24 -3.97 15.20
C VAL A 11 29.89 -3.27 15.14
N PHE A 12 29.85 -2.06 14.58
CA PHE A 12 28.62 -1.48 14.10
C PHE A 12 28.09 -2.44 13.03
N LEU A 13 27.12 -3.26 13.44
CA LEU A 13 26.27 -4.03 12.55
C LEU A 13 25.55 -3.01 11.66
N PHE A 14 26.18 -2.66 10.53
CA PHE A 14 25.46 -2.13 9.38
C PHE A 14 24.47 -3.23 9.00
N ASN A 15 23.25 -3.11 9.52
CA ASN A 15 22.11 -3.88 9.06
C ASN A 15 21.87 -3.44 7.62
N CYS A 16 22.62 -4.04 6.72
CA CYS A 16 22.53 -3.87 5.29
C CYS A 16 21.23 -4.54 4.89
N GLN A 17 20.11 -3.86 5.13
CA GLN A 17 18.83 -4.22 4.54
C GLN A 17 19.10 -4.23 3.04
N LYS A 18 19.19 -5.44 2.46
CA LYS A 18 19.31 -5.60 1.01
C LYS A 18 18.24 -4.73 0.39
N LYS A 19 18.68 -3.66 -0.28
CA LYS A 19 17.77 -2.72 -0.93
C LYS A 19 17.14 -3.50 -2.07
N HIS A 20 15.99 -4.10 -1.79
CA HIS A 20 15.27 -4.89 -2.78
C HIS A 20 14.94 -3.97 -3.95
N LYS A 21 15.26 -4.46 -5.15
CA LYS A 21 15.01 -3.69 -6.37
C LYS A 21 13.50 -3.54 -6.54
N ASN A 22 13.04 -2.30 -6.54
CA ASN A 22 11.64 -1.95 -6.76
C ASN A 22 11.32 -2.13 -8.25
N GLU A 23 10.64 -3.24 -8.55
CA GLU A 23 10.23 -3.63 -9.91
C GLU A 23 8.73 -3.44 -10.15
N SER A 24 8.00 -2.93 -9.14
CA SER A 24 6.56 -2.68 -9.20
C SER A 24 6.11 -1.69 -10.28
N GLY A 25 7.01 -0.83 -10.78
CA GLY A 25 6.67 0.30 -11.64
C GLY A 25 6.31 1.58 -10.89
N LEU A 26 6.46 1.60 -9.56
CA LEU A 26 6.30 2.80 -8.73
C LEU A 26 7.64 3.45 -8.42
N ASN A 27 7.65 4.74 -8.09
CA ASN A 27 8.82 5.39 -7.53
C ASN A 27 9.12 4.85 -6.12
N ASP A 28 10.33 5.07 -5.63
CA ASP A 28 10.75 4.47 -4.35
C ASP A 28 10.01 5.08 -3.15
N ASN A 29 9.60 6.35 -3.21
CA ASN A 29 8.89 7.00 -2.12
C ASN A 29 7.49 6.42 -1.91
N LEU A 30 6.72 6.28 -2.99
CA LEU A 30 5.41 5.64 -2.95
C LEU A 30 5.55 4.17 -2.58
N TYR A 31 6.52 3.46 -3.15
CA TYR A 31 6.78 2.06 -2.82
C TYR A 31 7.02 1.84 -1.33
N ILE A 32 7.88 2.65 -0.69
CA ILE A 32 8.17 2.55 0.74
C ILE A 32 6.93 2.84 1.60
N VAL A 33 6.16 3.88 1.24
CA VAL A 33 4.91 4.23 1.93
C VAL A 33 3.91 3.08 1.88
N LEU A 34 3.75 2.46 0.71
CA LEU A 34 2.84 1.33 0.55
C LEU A 34 3.30 0.13 1.36
N LEU A 35 4.59 -0.22 1.34
CA LEU A 35 5.10 -1.32 2.15
C LEU A 35 4.87 -1.11 3.65
N ASP A 36 5.07 0.12 4.16
CA ASP A 36 4.79 0.44 5.56
C ASP A 36 3.30 0.31 5.90
N TYR A 37 2.42 0.83 5.04
CA TYR A 37 0.98 0.68 5.21
C TYR A 37 0.55 -0.80 5.17
N GLN A 38 1.01 -1.56 4.17
CA GLN A 38 0.68 -2.99 3.99
C GLN A 38 1.15 -3.84 5.17
N LYS A 39 2.31 -3.51 5.75
CA LYS A 39 2.81 -4.17 6.96
C LYS A 39 1.93 -3.88 8.18
N LYS A 40 1.43 -2.66 8.31
CA LYS A 40 0.53 -2.25 9.41
C LYS A 40 -0.88 -2.78 9.20
N ASN A 41 -1.34 -2.96 7.97
CA ASN A 41 -2.69 -3.39 7.62
C ASN A 41 -2.61 -4.58 6.66
N PRO A 42 -2.18 -5.76 7.14
CA PRO A 42 -2.05 -6.92 6.29
C PRO A 42 -3.42 -7.39 5.78
N ILE A 43 -3.41 -8.04 4.62
CA ILE A 43 -4.56 -8.79 4.12
C ILE A 43 -4.86 -9.89 5.14
N PRO A 44 -6.11 -10.00 5.63
CA PRO A 44 -6.47 -11.00 6.63
C PRO A 44 -6.40 -12.39 6.01
N SER A 45 -6.06 -13.37 6.84
CA SER A 45 -6.14 -14.78 6.48
C SER A 45 -7.58 -15.25 6.32
N ASP A 46 -7.78 -16.35 5.59
CA ASP A 46 -9.09 -16.98 5.42
C ASP A 46 -9.79 -17.28 6.75
N ASP A 47 -9.03 -17.68 7.77
CA ASP A 47 -9.56 -17.97 9.10
C ASP A 47 -10.03 -16.69 9.83
N GLU A 48 -9.33 -15.57 9.65
CA GLU A 48 -9.77 -14.28 10.19
C GLU A 48 -11.03 -13.79 9.50
N ILE A 49 -11.13 -13.96 8.18
CA ILE A 49 -12.32 -13.60 7.40
C ILE A 49 -13.51 -14.42 7.90
N LYS A 50 -13.40 -15.75 7.99
CA LYS A 50 -14.49 -16.62 8.47
C LYS A 50 -14.97 -16.27 9.88
N LYS A 51 -14.03 -15.91 10.78
CA LYS A 51 -14.35 -15.60 12.18
C LYS A 51 -14.97 -14.22 12.35
N LYS A 52 -14.46 -13.21 11.63
CA LYS A 52 -14.82 -11.81 11.85
C LYS A 52 -15.85 -11.28 10.84
N ARG A 53 -16.08 -11.99 9.72
CA ARG A 53 -16.89 -11.53 8.59
C ARG A 53 -17.79 -12.65 8.08
N ILE A 54 -18.85 -12.91 8.84
CA ILE A 54 -19.76 -14.05 8.65
C ILE A 54 -20.40 -14.07 7.26
N PHE A 55 -20.55 -12.91 6.62
CA PHE A 55 -21.17 -12.77 5.29
C PHE A 55 -20.19 -12.79 4.12
N ILE A 56 -18.88 -12.93 4.38
CA ILE A 56 -17.85 -12.94 3.34
C ILE A 56 -17.23 -14.32 3.26
N ASN A 57 -17.44 -14.99 2.13
CA ASN A 57 -16.66 -16.18 1.78
C ASN A 57 -15.24 -15.75 1.40
N PRO A 58 -14.19 -16.28 2.04
CA PRO A 58 -12.80 -15.91 1.74
C PRO A 58 -12.42 -16.08 0.26
N LYS A 59 -13.03 -17.05 -0.43
CA LYS A 59 -12.78 -17.29 -1.86
C LYS A 59 -13.27 -16.16 -2.77
N ASP A 60 -14.28 -15.42 -2.30
CA ASP A 60 -14.93 -14.35 -3.04
C ASP A 60 -14.33 -12.98 -2.67
N ALA A 61 -13.58 -12.89 -1.57
CA ALA A 61 -12.89 -11.68 -1.17
C ALA A 61 -11.74 -11.35 -2.15
N LYS A 62 -11.68 -10.11 -2.63
CA LYS A 62 -10.61 -9.62 -3.52
C LYS A 62 -9.89 -8.48 -2.84
N TYR A 63 -9.00 -8.80 -1.93
CA TYR A 63 -8.22 -7.78 -1.25
C TYR A 63 -7.25 -7.10 -2.21
N VAL A 64 -7.29 -5.78 -2.24
CA VAL A 64 -6.37 -4.93 -3.00
C VAL A 64 -6.10 -3.66 -2.22
N PHE A 65 -4.85 -3.21 -2.21
CA PHE A 65 -4.53 -1.90 -1.65
C PHE A 65 -4.95 -0.83 -2.64
N GLU A 66 -5.75 0.13 -2.23
CA GLU A 66 -6.18 1.24 -3.09
C GLU A 66 -5.37 2.49 -2.76
N VAL A 67 -4.94 3.18 -3.81
CA VAL A 67 -4.27 4.47 -3.74
C VAL A 67 -5.03 5.47 -4.60
N ILE A 68 -5.51 6.54 -3.98
CA ILE A 68 -6.13 7.65 -4.69
C ILE A 68 -5.18 8.83 -4.63
N ILE A 69 -4.80 9.35 -5.79
CA ILE A 69 -4.00 10.56 -5.94
C ILE A 69 -4.91 11.68 -6.40
N ASP A 70 -5.02 12.72 -5.58
CA ASP A 70 -5.85 13.89 -5.88
C ASP A 70 -5.12 15.19 -5.54
N LYS A 71 -5.67 16.32 -5.99
CA LYS A 71 -5.16 17.65 -5.74
C LYS A 71 -6.08 18.36 -4.76
N ASN A 72 -5.55 18.70 -3.60
CA ASN A 72 -6.23 19.61 -2.67
C ASN A 72 -5.59 20.99 -2.79
N GLU A 73 -6.31 21.93 -3.39
CA GLU A 73 -5.84 23.27 -3.74
C GLU A 73 -4.54 23.25 -4.57
N LYS A 74 -3.39 23.47 -3.91
CA LYS A 74 -2.06 23.50 -4.53
C LYS A 74 -1.25 22.24 -4.27
N ASP A 75 -1.69 21.38 -3.35
CA ASP A 75 -0.94 20.24 -2.87
C ASP A 75 -1.46 18.94 -3.48
N THR A 76 -0.54 18.04 -3.83
CA THR A 76 -0.90 16.67 -4.18
C THR A 76 -1.11 15.89 -2.89
N LEU A 77 -2.31 15.35 -2.73
CA LEU A 77 -2.67 14.43 -1.66
C LEU A 77 -2.75 13.01 -2.21
N LEU A 78 -2.38 12.06 -1.35
CA LEU A 78 -2.44 10.64 -1.64
C LEU A 78 -3.10 9.95 -0.46
N SER A 79 -4.14 9.17 -0.71
CA SER A 79 -4.73 8.29 0.30
C SER A 79 -4.37 6.84 0.01
N VAL A 80 -4.14 6.06 1.07
CA VAL A 80 -3.92 4.61 0.98
C VAL A 80 -4.93 3.91 1.89
N THR A 81 -5.63 2.93 1.35
CA THR A 81 -6.53 2.05 2.10
C THR A 81 -6.40 0.60 1.63
N LEU A 82 -6.98 -0.35 2.38
CA LEU A 82 -7.14 -1.73 1.94
C LEU A 82 -8.62 -1.94 1.61
N GLU A 83 -8.92 -2.30 0.37
CA GLU A 83 -10.27 -2.64 -0.08
C GLU A 83 -10.44 -4.16 -0.07
N SER A 84 -11.47 -4.65 0.62
CA SER A 84 -11.86 -6.07 0.65
C SER A 84 -12.78 -6.47 -0.51
N ARG A 85 -13.40 -5.46 -1.15
CA ARG A 85 -14.29 -5.60 -2.31
C ARG A 85 -13.59 -5.23 -3.63
N GLY A 86 -12.27 -5.37 -3.69
CA GLY A 86 -11.45 -5.15 -4.89
C GLY A 86 -11.72 -3.83 -5.61
N VAL A 87 -11.74 -3.85 -6.94
CA VAL A 87 -11.76 -2.63 -7.76
C VAL A 87 -13.09 -2.40 -8.47
N LYS A 88 -13.56 -1.14 -8.48
CA LYS A 88 -14.65 -0.70 -9.37
C LYS A 88 -14.07 -0.24 -10.70
N ARG A 89 -14.58 -0.82 -11.79
CA ARG A 89 -14.10 -0.54 -13.17
C ARG A 89 -14.37 0.89 -13.63
N GLU A 90 -15.32 1.56 -12.99
CA GLU A 90 -15.79 2.92 -13.33
C GLU A 90 -14.78 4.02 -13.01
N ASN A 91 -13.74 3.74 -12.21
CA ASN A 91 -12.72 4.72 -11.84
C ASN A 91 -11.63 4.79 -12.92
N SER A 92 -11.11 6.01 -13.18
CA SER A 92 -10.01 6.29 -14.11
C SER A 92 -8.69 5.70 -13.61
N SER A 93 -8.55 4.39 -13.74
CA SER A 93 -7.49 3.63 -13.12
C SER A 93 -6.42 3.15 -14.09
N TYR A 94 -5.24 2.95 -13.52
CA TYR A 94 -4.03 2.64 -14.27
C TYR A 94 -3.47 1.28 -13.89
N GLY A 95 -4.35 0.33 -13.55
CA GLY A 95 -4.01 -1.08 -13.33
C GLY A 95 -3.56 -1.45 -11.92
N ILE A 96 -3.06 -2.69 -11.82
CA ILE A 96 -2.54 -3.27 -10.57
C ILE A 96 -1.00 -3.27 -10.60
N TYR A 97 -0.42 -2.61 -9.61
CA TYR A 97 1.00 -2.56 -9.32
C TYR A 97 1.34 -3.60 -8.26
N SER A 98 2.34 -4.43 -8.53
CA SER A 98 2.80 -5.45 -7.58
C SER A 98 4.21 -5.90 -7.93
N ASP A 99 4.90 -6.45 -6.95
CA ASP A 99 6.13 -7.22 -7.15
C ASP A 99 6.26 -8.27 -6.03
N LYS A 100 7.45 -8.84 -5.83
CA LYS A 100 7.69 -9.85 -4.80
C LYS A 100 7.30 -9.38 -3.39
N ASN A 101 7.44 -8.08 -3.09
CA ASN A 101 7.21 -7.53 -1.75
C ASN A 101 5.94 -6.67 -1.69
N LEU A 102 5.61 -5.96 -2.78
CA LEU A 102 4.43 -5.13 -2.87
C LEU A 102 3.22 -5.99 -3.25
N LYS A 103 2.27 -6.10 -2.31
CA LYS A 103 0.98 -6.75 -2.58
C LYS A 103 0.18 -5.95 -3.62
N PRO A 104 -0.76 -6.61 -4.33
CA PRO A 104 -1.58 -5.97 -5.36
C PRO A 104 -2.09 -4.61 -4.92
N THR A 105 -1.67 -3.57 -5.63
CA THR A 105 -1.99 -2.18 -5.35
C THR A 105 -2.61 -1.55 -6.58
N TYR A 106 -3.82 -1.04 -6.43
CA TYR A 106 -4.61 -0.37 -7.43
C TYR A 106 -4.43 1.15 -7.28
N ILE A 107 -4.14 1.86 -8.37
CA ILE A 107 -3.92 3.31 -8.35
C ILE A 107 -4.93 4.05 -9.21
N ILE A 108 -5.59 5.03 -8.60
CA ILE A 108 -6.50 6.00 -9.22
C ILE A 108 -5.79 7.35 -9.25
N ASP A 109 -5.63 7.93 -10.44
CA ASP A 109 -4.96 9.23 -10.67
C ASP A 109 -5.53 9.93 -11.90
N GLU A 110 -6.79 10.36 -11.81
CA GLU A 110 -7.58 10.79 -12.97
C GLU A 110 -6.88 11.88 -13.79
N ASN A 111 -6.19 12.79 -13.11
CA ASN A 111 -5.51 13.95 -13.72
C ASN A 111 -4.00 13.72 -13.98
N LYS A 112 -3.49 12.49 -13.80
CA LYS A 112 -2.06 12.12 -13.94
C LYS A 112 -1.11 13.02 -13.13
N ILE A 113 -1.59 13.55 -12.02
CA ILE A 113 -0.81 14.44 -11.15
C ILE A 113 0.24 13.64 -10.37
N GLY A 114 0.03 12.33 -10.23
CA GLY A 114 0.94 11.37 -9.61
C GLY A 114 2.09 10.92 -10.50
N LYS A 115 2.35 11.56 -11.65
CA LYS A 115 3.44 11.20 -12.58
C LYS A 115 4.84 11.12 -11.95
N ASN A 116 5.07 11.79 -10.84
CA ASN A 116 6.33 11.72 -10.10
C ASN A 116 6.42 10.47 -9.20
N PHE A 117 5.29 9.82 -8.93
CA PHE A 117 5.15 8.64 -8.08
C PHE A 117 4.97 7.34 -8.88
N ILE A 118 4.55 7.44 -10.13
CA ILE A 118 4.28 6.31 -11.01
C ILE A 118 5.29 6.35 -12.17
N LYS A 119 6.17 5.35 -12.27
CA LYS A 119 7.20 5.28 -13.33
C LYS A 119 6.57 5.00 -14.70
N GLU A 120 5.53 4.16 -14.71
CA GLU A 120 4.83 3.75 -15.91
C GLU A 120 3.35 3.49 -15.60
N TYR A 121 2.45 4.10 -16.36
CA TYR A 121 1.00 3.90 -16.24
C TYR A 121 0.60 2.67 -17.07
N LYS A 122 -0.03 1.66 -16.44
CA LYS A 122 -0.30 0.35 -17.10
C LYS A 122 -1.71 -0.15 -16.83
N GLN A 123 -2.61 -0.15 -17.80
CA GLN A 123 -3.92 -0.79 -17.62
C GLN A 123 -3.84 -2.31 -17.75
N ARG A 124 -3.39 -3.00 -16.70
CA ARG A 124 -3.27 -4.47 -16.67
C ARG A 124 -3.84 -5.05 -15.37
N ASN A 125 -4.29 -6.30 -15.46
CA ASN A 125 -4.72 -7.16 -14.35
C ASN A 125 -5.92 -6.67 -13.53
N LEU A 126 -6.64 -5.62 -13.97
CA LEU A 126 -7.84 -5.13 -13.29
C LEU A 126 -8.93 -6.20 -13.19
N ASP A 127 -9.16 -6.95 -14.28
CA ASP A 127 -10.22 -7.97 -14.36
C ASP A 127 -10.08 -9.08 -13.28
N THR A 128 -8.88 -9.30 -12.73
CA THR A 128 -8.67 -10.28 -11.64
C THR A 128 -9.22 -9.81 -10.29
N PHE A 129 -9.35 -8.49 -10.12
CA PHE A 129 -9.78 -7.82 -8.89
C PHE A 129 -11.13 -7.12 -9.02
N THR A 130 -11.73 -7.09 -10.22
CA THR A 130 -13.07 -6.53 -10.47
C THR A 130 -14.16 -7.53 -10.08
N PHE A 131 -15.22 -7.03 -9.43
CA PHE A 131 -16.39 -7.86 -9.10
C PHE A 131 -17.39 -7.90 -10.24
N LYS A 132 -18.08 -9.04 -10.36
CA LYS A 132 -19.25 -9.20 -11.24
C LYS A 132 -20.56 -9.03 -10.46
N ASP A 133 -20.56 -9.33 -9.16
CA ASP A 133 -21.74 -9.37 -8.29
C ASP A 133 -21.61 -8.40 -7.11
N LEU A 134 -22.76 -8.06 -6.51
CA LEU A 134 -22.84 -7.15 -5.37
C LEU A 134 -22.37 -7.85 -4.08
N VAL A 135 -21.15 -7.54 -3.64
CA VAL A 135 -20.63 -8.03 -2.35
C VAL A 135 -21.00 -7.04 -1.25
N ILE A 136 -21.88 -7.46 -0.34
CA ILE A 136 -22.21 -6.71 0.87
C ILE A 136 -21.07 -6.88 1.86
N ASP A 137 -20.23 -5.86 1.94
CA ASP A 137 -19.14 -5.77 2.90
C ASP A 137 -19.08 -4.33 3.42
N ASP A 138 -19.32 -4.18 4.72
CA ASP A 138 -19.27 -2.93 5.48
C ASP A 138 -17.90 -2.69 6.13
N THR A 139 -16.93 -3.56 5.84
CA THR A 139 -15.56 -3.41 6.30
C THR A 139 -14.94 -2.12 5.76
N MET A 140 -14.43 -1.31 6.68
CA MET A 140 -13.61 -0.14 6.41
C MET A 140 -12.27 -0.32 7.11
N TYR A 141 -11.19 -0.35 6.33
CA TYR A 141 -9.84 -0.31 6.87
C TYR A 141 -9.41 1.14 7.16
N PRO A 142 -8.38 1.34 8.01
CA PRO A 142 -7.85 2.69 8.25
C PRO A 142 -7.35 3.33 6.96
N VAL A 143 -7.69 4.59 6.71
CA VAL A 143 -7.19 5.33 5.55
C VAL A 143 -6.04 6.23 6.00
N TYR A 144 -4.90 6.15 5.33
CA TYR A 144 -3.75 7.02 5.62
C TYR A 144 -3.62 8.08 4.54
N PHE A 145 -3.56 9.34 4.94
CA PHE A 145 -3.45 10.49 4.05
C PHE A 145 -2.03 11.04 4.07
N TYR A 146 -1.45 11.18 2.89
CA TYR A 146 -0.11 11.69 2.66
C TYR A 146 -0.16 12.97 1.85
N LYS A 147 0.71 13.91 2.19
CA LYS A 147 0.96 15.12 1.43
C LYS A 147 2.28 15.01 0.68
N ALA A 148 2.27 15.34 -0.61
CA ALA A 148 3.50 15.47 -1.39
C ALA A 148 4.22 16.77 -1.01
N ALA A 149 5.44 16.66 -0.50
CA ALA A 149 6.29 17.81 -0.20
C ALA A 149 7.74 17.50 -0.53
N ARG A 150 8.39 18.36 -1.33
CA ARG A 150 9.82 18.23 -1.71
C ARG A 150 10.17 16.82 -2.20
N ASN A 151 9.35 16.28 -3.11
CA ASN A 151 9.44 14.93 -3.68
C ASN A 151 9.26 13.78 -2.69
N LYS A 152 8.85 14.02 -1.44
CA LYS A 152 8.52 12.98 -0.46
C LYS A 152 7.03 12.95 -0.18
N LEU A 153 6.55 11.78 0.26
CA LEU A 153 5.21 11.61 0.81
C LEU A 153 5.33 11.67 2.33
N ILE A 154 4.63 12.61 2.95
CA ILE A 154 4.62 12.81 4.40
C ILE A 154 3.23 12.46 4.90
N LEU A 155 3.13 11.54 5.86
CA LEU A 155 1.85 11.23 6.51
C LEU A 155 1.33 12.50 7.18
N TYR A 156 0.14 12.93 6.79
CA TYR A 156 -0.51 14.15 7.24
C TYR A 156 -1.66 13.85 8.20
N ASP A 157 -2.44 12.81 7.92
CA ASP A 157 -3.61 12.43 8.72
C ASP A 157 -3.95 10.94 8.54
N SER A 158 -4.85 10.42 9.36
CA SER A 158 -5.42 9.09 9.20
C SER A 158 -6.85 9.01 9.72
N MET A 159 -7.70 8.30 8.99
CA MET A 159 -9.03 7.91 9.46
C MET A 159 -8.98 6.49 10.01
N ARG A 160 -9.67 6.26 11.13
CA ARG A 160 -9.83 4.92 11.69
C ARG A 160 -10.87 4.15 10.88
N GLY A 161 -10.56 2.89 10.61
CA GLY A 161 -11.52 1.92 10.09
C GLY A 161 -12.40 1.33 11.19
N ASN A 162 -13.34 0.46 10.81
CA ASN A 162 -14.17 -0.32 11.75
C ASN A 162 -13.63 -1.74 12.02
N VAL A 163 -12.54 -2.14 11.34
CA VAL A 163 -11.90 -3.44 11.56
C VAL A 163 -11.09 -3.43 12.86
N LYS A 164 -11.51 -4.24 13.82
CA LYS A 164 -10.73 -4.51 15.04
C LYS A 164 -9.62 -5.52 14.72
N LYS A 165 -8.37 -5.14 15.00
CA LYS A 165 -7.23 -6.08 15.01
C LYS A 165 -7.44 -7.08 16.14
#